data_AF-A0A933G184-F1
#
_entry.id   AF-A0A933G184-F1
#
_cell.length_a   1.000
_cell.length_b   1.000
_cell.length_c   1.000
_cell.angle_alpha   90.00
_cell.angle_beta   90.00
_cell.angle_gamma   90.00
#
_symmetry.space_group_name_H-M   'P 1'
#
loop_
_entity.id
_entity.type
_entity.pdbx_description
1 polymer ?
#
loop_
_entity_poly.entity_id
_entity_poly.type
_entity_poly.pdbx_seq_one_letter_code
_entity_poly.pdbx_strand_id
1 'polypeptide(L)' 'ELMRFEVERARSLFDHGRRLEALVDRRARLDVRLFRLGGEAVLDAIEAADYDVLSRRPGVGKRAKAWLALSNAARLKLGV' A
#
# COMPACT_ATOMS: atom_id res chain seq x y z
N GLU A 1 2.14 -16.26 14.95
CA GLU A 1 3.54 -16.28 14.46
C GLU A 1 3.61 -16.22 12.93
N LEU A 2 2.98 -17.15 12.20
CA LEU A 2 2.95 -17.16 10.72
C LEU A 2 2.53 -15.81 10.11
N MET A 3 1.41 -15.23 10.55
CA MET A 3 0.93 -13.95 10.00
C MET A 3 1.92 -12.80 10.24
N ARG A 4 2.65 -12.80 11.35
CA ARG A 4 3.68 -11.79 11.64
C ARG A 4 4.84 -11.93 10.66
N PHE A 5 5.30 -13.16 10.44
CA PHE A 5 6.33 -13.47 9.45
C PHE A 5 5.93 -13.01 8.04
N GLU A 6 4.71 -13.32 7.60
CA GLU A 6 4.25 -12.91 6.26
C GLU A 6 4.12 -11.39 6.13
N VAL A 7 3.68 -10.69 7.18
CA VAL A 7 3.64 -9.23 7.22
C VAL A 7 5.04 -8.63 7.09
N GLU A 8 6.01 -9.12 7.85
CA GLU A 8 7.41 -8.65 7.78
C GLU A 8 8.03 -8.94 6.41
N ARG A 9 7.81 -10.13 5.87
CA ARG A 9 8.26 -10.50 4.51
C ARG A 9 7.66 -9.58 3.46
N ALA A 10 6.36 -9.29 3.52
CA ALA A 10 5.70 -8.37 2.62
C ALA A 10 6.24 -6.93 2.75
N ARG A 11 6.51 -6.43 3.97
CA ARG A 11 7.13 -5.12 4.19
C ARG A 11 8.49 -5.03 3.50
N SER A 12 9.33 -6.06 3.63
CA SER A 12 10.64 -6.12 2.97
C SER A 12 10.52 -6.07 1.44
N LEU A 13 9.56 -6.80 0.87
CA LEU A 13 9.30 -6.77 -0.57
C LEU A 13 8.81 -5.41 -1.06
N PHE A 14 7.94 -4.73 -0.30
CA PHE A 14 7.50 -3.37 -0.65
C PHE A 14 8.64 -2.35 -0.56
N ASP A 15 9.51 -2.45 0.45
CA ASP A 15 10.66 -1.57 0.58
C ASP A 15 11.66 -1.76 -0.58
N HIS A 16 11.98 -3.01 -0.93
CA HIS A 16 12.80 -3.33 -2.10
C HIS A 16 12.15 -2.83 -3.41
N GLY A 17 10.85 -3.08 -3.56
CA GLY A 17 10.07 -2.69 -4.74
C GLY A 17 9.91 -1.19 -4.92
N ARG A 18 10.11 -0.37 -3.86
CA ARG A 18 10.03 1.10 -3.93
C ARG A 18 10.91 1.70 -5.02
N ARG A 19 12.06 1.08 -5.33
CA ARG A 19 12.96 1.53 -6.42
C ARG A 19 12.27 1.53 -7.79
N LEU A 20 11.28 0.67 -8.02
CA LEU A 20 10.56 0.59 -9.30
C LEU A 20 9.84 1.90 -9.63
N GLU A 21 9.39 2.68 -8.65
CA GLU A 21 8.74 3.98 -8.86
C GLU A 21 9.63 4.92 -9.70
N ALA A 22 10.96 4.87 -9.50
CA ALA A 22 11.91 5.69 -10.25
C ALA A 22 12.28 5.11 -11.62
N LEU A 23 12.12 3.80 -11.81
CA LEU A 23 12.53 3.07 -13.02
C LEU A 23 11.44 3.00 -14.08
N VAL A 24 10.16 3.08 -13.69
CA VAL A 24 9.04 3.05 -14.62
C VAL A 24 8.74 4.43 -15.22
N ASP A 25 8.07 4.42 -16.37
CA ASP A 25 7.56 5.61 -17.02
C ASP A 25 6.70 6.47 -16.09
N ARG A 26 6.73 7.79 -16.32
CA ARG A 26 5.97 8.77 -15.52
C ARG A 26 4.49 8.44 -15.44
N ARG A 27 3.91 7.80 -16.47
CA ARG A 27 2.50 7.39 -16.50
C ARG A 27 2.16 6.24 -15.56
N ALA A 28 3.08 5.31 -15.37
CA ALA A 28 2.91 4.14 -14.51
C ALA A 28 3.45 4.36 -13.09
N ARG A 29 4.37 5.32 -12.89
CA ARG A 29 4.97 5.65 -11.59
C ARG A 29 3.95 5.83 -10.49
N LEU A 30 2.87 6.55 -10.79
CA LEU A 30 1.83 6.79 -9.79
C LEU A 30 1.13 5.48 -9.40
N ASP A 31 0.73 4.65 -10.36
CA ASP A 31 0.08 3.36 -10.06
C ASP A 31 0.95 2.47 -9.19
N VAL A 32 2.23 2.34 -9.54
CA VAL A 32 3.20 1.54 -8.78
C VAL A 32 3.31 2.07 -7.34
N ARG A 33 3.42 3.39 -7.18
CA ARG A 33 3.48 4.03 -5.87
C ARG A 33 2.20 3.81 -5.05
N LEU A 34 1.03 3.91 -5.69
CA LEU A 34 -0.26 3.70 -5.02
C LEU A 34 -0.47 2.24 -4.64
N PHE A 35 -0.04 1.31 -5.47
CA PHE A 35 -0.06 -0.10 -5.16
C PHE A 35 0.78 -0.40 -3.90
N ARG A 36 2.03 0.09 -3.86
CA ARG A 36 2.89 -0.08 -2.68
C ARG A 36 2.28 0.53 -1.42
N LEU A 37 1.84 1.78 -1.49
CA LEU A 37 1.30 2.49 -0.31
C LEU A 37 -0.04 1.91 0.16
N GLY A 38 -0.88 1.43 -0.76
CA GLY A 38 -2.09 0.70 -0.42
C GLY A 38 -1.78 -0.62 0.29
N GLY A 39 -0.78 -1.36 -0.21
CA GLY A 39 -0.30 -2.60 0.42
C GLY A 39 0.27 -2.37 1.82
N GLU A 40 1.18 -1.40 1.98
CA GLU A 40 1.74 -1.03 3.29
C GLU A 40 0.64 -0.66 4.30
N ALA A 41 -0.39 0.10 3.88
CA ALA A 41 -1.52 0.43 4.74
C ALA A 41 -2.38 -0.79 5.14
N VAL A 42 -2.45 -1.83 4.30
CA VAL A 42 -3.09 -3.11 4.66
C VAL A 42 -2.24 -3.84 5.71
N LEU A 43 -0.92 -3.84 5.57
CA LEU A 43 -0.01 -4.45 6.55
C LEU A 43 -0.15 -3.77 7.92
N ASP A 44 -0.20 -2.43 7.94
CA ASP A 44 -0.46 -1.67 9.18
C ASP A 44 -1.82 -2.03 9.80
N ALA A 45 -2.85 -2.24 8.97
CA ALA A 45 -4.17 -2.64 9.45
C ALA A 45 -4.19 -4.07 10.03
N ILE A 46 -3.44 -5.00 9.43
CA ILE A 46 -3.28 -6.37 9.95
C ILE A 46 -2.57 -6.34 11.31
N GLU A 47 -1.49 -5.57 11.42
CA GLU A 47 -0.73 -5.43 12.67
C GLU A 47 -1.56 -4.75 13.77
N ALA A 48 -2.32 -3.70 13.45
CA ALA A 48 -3.26 -3.06 14.38
C ALA A 48 -4.41 -3.99 14.82
N ALA A 49 -4.72 -5.01 14.03
CA ALA A 49 -5.69 -6.05 14.36
C ALA A 49 -5.07 -7.22 15.17
N ASP A 50 -3.84 -7.07 15.66
CA ASP A 50 -3.06 -8.13 16.32
C ASP A 50 -2.95 -9.39 15.46
N TYR A 51 -2.82 -9.20 14.15
CA TYR A 51 -2.72 -10.26 13.14
C TYR A 51 -3.93 -11.21 13.06
N ASP A 52 -5.05 -10.87 13.72
CA ASP A 52 -6.31 -11.59 13.61
C ASP A 52 -7.06 -11.23 12.32
N VAL A 53 -6.75 -11.97 11.26
CA VAL A 53 -7.33 -11.80 9.92
C VAL A 53 -8.41 -12.84 9.59
N LEU A 54 -8.53 -13.89 10.40
CA LEU A 54 -9.48 -14.98 10.19
C LEU A 54 -10.83 -14.69 10.84
N SER A 55 -10.83 -14.05 12.02
CA SER A 55 -12.05 -13.75 12.77
C SER A 55 -12.69 -12.43 12.33
N ARG A 56 -11.89 -11.52 11.77
CA ARG A 56 -12.34 -10.20 11.31
C ARG A 56 -11.53 -9.73 10.13
N ARG A 57 -12.15 -8.89 9.29
CA ARG A 57 -11.46 -8.24 8.18
C ARG A 57 -10.72 -6.98 8.68
N PRO A 58 -9.38 -6.91 8.57
CA PRO A 58 -8.64 -5.68 8.84
C PRO A 58 -9.03 -4.59 7.84
N GLY A 59 -9.47 -3.45 8.36
CA GLY A 59 -9.96 -2.35 7.54
C GLY A 59 -8.93 -1.25 7.40
N VAL A 60 -8.57 -0.91 6.16
CA VAL A 60 -7.78 0.30 5.89
C VAL A 60 -8.60 1.54 6.27
N GLY A 61 -8.06 2.35 7.17
CA GLY A 61 -8.73 3.53 7.72
C GLY A 61 -9.12 4.57 6.67
N LYS A 62 -10.09 5.43 7.00
CA LYS A 62 -10.61 6.48 6.10
C LYS A 62 -9.51 7.41 5.55
N ARG A 63 -8.46 7.65 6.33
CA ARG A 63 -7.31 8.51 5.95
C ARG A 63 -6.46 7.89 4.84
N ALA A 64 -6.13 6.61 4.95
CA ALA A 64 -5.39 5.90 3.90
C ALA A 64 -6.22 5.80 2.60
N LYS A 65 -7.53 5.57 2.72
CA LYS A 65 -8.45 5.64 1.56
C LYS A 65 -8.50 7.04 0.93
N ALA A 66 -8.55 8.10 1.75
CA ALA A 66 -8.56 9.48 1.26
C ALA A 66 -7.25 9.84 0.54
N TRP A 67 -6.11 9.35 1.04
CA TRP A 67 -4.80 9.55 0.41
C TRP A 67 -4.71 8.84 -0.96
N LEU A 68 -5.25 7.63 -1.08
CA LEU A 68 -5.37 6.91 -2.35
C LEU A 68 -6.33 7.61 -3.34
N ALA A 69 -7.40 8.23 -2.85
CA ALA A 69 -8.31 9.00 -3.70
C ALA A 69 -7.67 10.31 -4.20
N LEU A 70 -6.95 11.02 -3.33
CA LEU A 70 -6.25 12.27 -3.66
C LEU A 70 -5.17 12.09 -4.72
N SER A 71 -4.48 10.97 -4.68
CA SER A 71 -3.45 10.64 -5.67
C SER A 71 -4.04 10.34 -7.04
N ASN A 72 -5.20 9.68 -7.11
CA ASN A 72 -5.94 9.55 -8.38
C ASN A 72 -6.37 10.93 -8.94
N ALA A 73 -6.78 11.86 -8.07
CA ALA A 73 -7.08 13.23 -8.48
C ALA A 73 -5.83 13.99 -8.97
N ALA A 74 -4.65 13.71 -8.41
CA ALA A 74 -3.39 14.26 -8.90
C ALA A 74 -3.05 13.74 -10.31
N ARG A 75 -3.41 12.50 -10.63
CA ARG A 75 -3.28 11.93 -11.98
C ARG A 75 -4.08 12.72 -13.02
N LEU A 76 -5.36 12.98 -12.72
CA LEU A 76 -6.26 13.77 -13.56
C LEU A 76 -5.76 15.21 -13.77
N LYS A 77 -5.20 15.85 -12.74
CA LYS A 77 -4.64 17.21 -12.85
C LYS A 77 -3.30 17.28 -13.58
N LEU A 78 -2.51 16.21 -13.58
CA LEU A 78 -1.17 16.18 -14.20
C LEU A 78 -1.20 15.80 -15.69
N GLY A 79 -2.39 15.57 -16.26
CA GLY A 79 -2.57 15.30 -17.69
C GLY A 79 -1.92 13.99 -18.15
N VAL A 80 -1.91 12.98 -17.28
CA VAL A 80 -1.35 11.65 -17.53
C VAL A 80 -2.39 10.58 -17.28
#